data_AF-A0A2C1K6E0-F1
#
_entry.id   AF-A0A2C1K6E0-F1
#
_cell.length_a   1.000
_cell.length_b   1.000
_cell.length_c   1.000
_cell.angle_alpha   90.00
_cell.angle_beta   90.00
_cell.angle_gamma   90.00
#
_symmetry.space_group_name_H-M   'P 1'
#
loop_
_entity.id
_entity.type
_entity.pdbx_description
1 polymer ?
#
loop_
_entity_poly.entity_id
_entity_poly.type
_entity_poly.pdbx_seq_one_letter_code
_entity_poly.pdbx_strand_id
1 'polypeptide(L)'
;MKLFKISKGKKEEIKSVEHELINFLDTSIRSKDTYSFSKKNTSYKEDYKNLLSTITALVLLLTRNRQGNSLNMHMIMYLVEEVEQLHLTISDNDYLKLQFLIKKANLILESCLDTMEFAEIETRNYEVIQRFIFKDEKELLNEYFKINNTENNEVK
;
A
#
# COMPACT_ATOMS: atom_id res chain seq x y z
N MET A 1 -28.98 6.16 -19.45
CA MET A 1 -27.61 6.07 -18.90
C MET A 1 -26.66 6.80 -19.87
N LYS A 2 -26.22 8.02 -19.55
CA LYS A 2 -25.32 8.80 -20.43
C LYS A 2 -23.88 8.39 -20.13
N LEU A 3 -23.23 7.70 -21.06
CA LEU A 3 -21.78 7.47 -21.03
C LEU A 3 -21.09 8.82 -21.22
N PHE A 4 -20.52 9.38 -20.16
CA PHE A 4 -19.65 10.56 -20.25
C PHE A 4 -18.45 10.18 -21.14
N LYS A 5 -18.46 10.64 -22.40
CA LYS A 5 -17.32 10.52 -23.30
C LYS A 5 -16.23 11.46 -22.81
N ILE A 6 -15.31 10.95 -22.00
CA ILE A 6 -14.03 11.61 -21.70
C ILE A 6 -13.33 11.85 -23.04
N SER A 7 -12.98 13.11 -23.34
CA SER A 7 -12.28 13.48 -24.57
C SER A 7 -10.91 12.78 -24.66
N LYS A 8 -10.40 12.56 -25.88
CA LYS A 8 -9.16 11.78 -26.10
C LYS A 8 -7.96 12.37 -25.34
N GLY A 9 -7.81 13.71 -25.29
CA GLY A 9 -6.76 14.39 -24.54
C GLY A 9 -6.87 14.19 -23.01
N LYS A 10 -8.10 14.22 -22.45
CA LYS A 10 -8.32 13.96 -21.02
C LYS A 10 -7.96 12.52 -20.60
N LYS A 11 -8.07 11.55 -21.51
CA LYS A 11 -7.63 10.17 -21.24
C LYS A 11 -6.11 10.02 -21.20
N GLU A 12 -5.38 10.82 -21.97
CA GLU A 12 -3.91 10.81 -22.00
C GLU A 12 -3.33 11.48 -20.76
N GLU A 13 -3.95 12.57 -20.30
CA GLU A 13 -3.59 13.27 -19.06
C GLU A 13 -3.74 12.37 -17.82
N ILE A 14 -4.87 11.64 -17.69
CA ILE A 14 -5.08 10.69 -16.58
C ILE A 14 -4.04 9.58 -16.58
N LYS A 15 -3.72 9.03 -17.76
CA LYS A 15 -2.70 7.99 -17.89
C LYS A 15 -1.30 8.51 -17.52
N SER A 16 -0.99 9.76 -17.87
CA SER A 16 0.27 10.39 -17.51
C SER A 16 0.42 10.49 -16.00
N VAL A 17 -0.62 10.97 -15.32
CA VAL A 17 -0.62 11.07 -13.85
C VAL A 17 -0.53 9.69 -13.20
N GLU A 18 -1.30 8.71 -13.67
CA GLU A 18 -1.20 7.34 -13.16
C GLU A 18 0.23 6.78 -13.30
N HIS A 19 0.90 7.04 -14.42
CA HIS A 19 2.28 6.61 -14.63
C HIS A 19 3.27 7.29 -13.67
N GLU A 20 3.09 8.59 -13.41
CA GLU A 20 3.90 9.32 -12.43
C GLU A 20 3.70 8.79 -11.01
N LEU A 21 2.46 8.50 -10.61
CA LEU A 21 2.13 7.92 -9.32
C LEU A 21 2.71 6.51 -9.16
N ILE A 22 2.68 5.70 -10.22
CA ILE A 22 3.33 4.37 -10.24
C ILE A 22 4.84 4.51 -10.08
N ASN A 23 5.48 5.43 -10.81
CA ASN A 23 6.92 5.67 -10.69
C ASN A 23 7.30 6.17 -9.29
N PHE A 24 6.46 7.00 -8.68
CA PHE A 24 6.64 7.46 -7.30
C PHE A 24 6.57 6.28 -6.32
N LEU A 25 5.54 5.42 -6.42
CA LEU A 25 5.41 4.23 -5.58
C LEU A 25 6.63 3.31 -5.69
N ASP A 26 7.04 3.00 -6.91
CA ASP A 26 8.20 2.15 -7.20
C ASP A 26 9.51 2.71 -6.64
N THR A 27 9.67 4.04 -6.67
CA THR A 27 10.86 4.72 -6.16
C THR A 27 10.87 4.76 -4.64
N SER A 28 9.71 5.02 -4.03
CA SER A 28 9.51 5.00 -2.58
C SER A 28 9.84 3.63 -1.98
N ILE A 29 9.35 2.54 -2.59
CA ILE A 29 9.66 1.18 -2.14
C ILE A 29 11.18 0.92 -2.21
N ARG A 30 11.81 1.22 -3.36
CA ARG A 30 13.25 0.99 -3.57
C ARG A 30 14.16 1.84 -2.68
N SER A 31 13.78 3.07 -2.38
CA SER A 31 14.59 3.97 -1.54
C SER A 31 14.56 3.59 -0.05
N LYS A 32 13.47 2.95 0.40
CA LYS A 32 13.31 2.48 1.78
C LYS A 32 14.03 1.14 2.05
N ASP A 33 14.64 0.51 1.05
CA ASP A 33 15.34 -0.78 1.15
C ASP A 33 16.74 -0.74 1.83
N THR A 34 17.12 0.37 2.48
CA THR A 34 18.39 0.44 3.24
C THR A 34 18.22 -0.13 4.65
N TYR A 35 18.48 -1.43 4.84
CA TYR A 35 18.19 -2.13 6.10
C TYR A 35 19.37 -2.23 7.07
N SER A 36 19.16 -1.81 8.33
CA SER A 36 19.89 -2.32 9.50
C SER A 36 18.99 -3.29 10.29
N PHE A 37 19.55 -4.43 10.67
CA PHE A 37 18.90 -5.42 11.53
C PHE A 37 19.14 -5.02 13.00
N SER A 38 18.07 -4.75 13.74
CA SER A 38 18.11 -4.77 15.21
C SER A 38 17.20 -5.89 15.69
N LYS A 39 17.80 -6.80 16.46
CA LYS A 39 17.15 -8.01 16.97
C LYS A 39 16.16 -7.61 18.07
N LYS A 40 14.88 -7.42 17.75
CA LYS A 40 13.82 -7.28 18.76
C LYS A 40 13.23 -8.66 19.08
N ASN A 41 12.89 -8.88 20.36
CA ASN A 41 12.23 -10.10 20.85
C ASN A 41 10.76 -9.78 21.15
N THR A 42 9.94 -9.57 20.12
CA THR A 42 8.49 -9.34 20.27
C THR A 42 7.67 -10.41 19.55
N SER A 43 6.39 -10.49 19.90
CA SER A 43 5.43 -11.52 19.49
C SER A 43 5.08 -11.46 18.00
N TYR A 44 5.96 -11.96 17.13
CA TYR A 44 5.80 -11.95 15.67
C TYR A 44 4.49 -12.53 15.14
N LYS A 45 3.82 -13.40 15.91
CA LYS A 45 2.57 -14.05 15.49
C LYS A 45 1.39 -13.08 15.45
N GLU A 46 1.39 -12.07 16.31
CA GLU A 46 0.30 -11.09 16.39
C GLU A 46 0.50 -10.01 15.31
N ASP A 47 1.72 -9.48 15.23
CA ASP A 47 2.17 -8.55 14.17
C ASP A 47 1.86 -9.11 12.77
N TYR A 48 2.19 -10.39 12.54
CA TYR A 48 1.92 -11.08 11.29
C TYR A 48 0.42 -11.13 10.95
N LYS A 49 -0.43 -11.48 11.92
CA LYS A 49 -1.89 -11.58 11.70
C LYS A 49 -2.49 -10.22 11.40
N ASN A 50 -2.11 -9.20 12.17
CA ASN A 50 -2.58 -7.83 11.97
C ASN A 50 -2.15 -7.34 10.59
N LEU A 51 -0.87 -7.46 10.24
CA LEU A 51 -0.34 -7.10 8.94
C LEU A 51 -1.09 -7.81 7.80
N LEU A 52 -1.27 -9.13 7.90
CA LEU A 52 -1.94 -9.90 6.86
C LEU A 52 -3.41 -9.49 6.68
N SER A 53 -4.12 -9.26 7.79
CA SER A 53 -5.51 -8.79 7.76
C SER A 53 -5.62 -7.40 7.13
N THR A 54 -4.70 -6.48 7.46
CA THR A 54 -4.63 -5.14 6.86
C THR A 54 -4.36 -5.21 5.36
N ILE A 55 -3.37 -5.99 4.91
CA ILE A 55 -3.06 -6.14 3.49
C ILE A 55 -4.29 -6.69 2.74
N THR A 56 -4.93 -7.71 3.30
CA THR A 56 -6.13 -8.34 2.70
C THR A 56 -7.28 -7.33 2.59
N ALA A 57 -7.54 -6.56 3.65
CA ALA A 57 -8.57 -5.52 3.64
C ALA A 57 -8.25 -4.42 2.62
N LEU A 58 -6.99 -3.99 2.53
CA LEU A 58 -6.55 -2.97 1.59
C LEU A 58 -6.73 -3.43 0.13
N VAL A 59 -6.36 -4.67 -0.20
CA VAL A 59 -6.60 -5.26 -1.53
C VAL A 59 -8.10 -5.25 -1.87
N LEU A 60 -8.96 -5.61 -0.91
CA LEU A 60 -10.41 -5.57 -1.11
C LEU A 60 -10.92 -4.16 -1.39
N LEU A 61 -10.44 -3.15 -0.66
CA LEU A 61 -10.81 -1.75 -0.86
C LEU A 61 -10.38 -1.26 -2.25
N LEU A 62 -9.10 -1.44 -2.60
CA LEU A 62 -8.54 -1.05 -3.89
C LEU A 62 -9.28 -1.70 -5.08
N THR A 63 -9.74 -2.93 -4.89
CA THR A 63 -10.49 -3.68 -5.91
C THR A 63 -11.86 -3.07 -6.20
N ARG A 64 -12.50 -2.40 -5.22
CA ARG A 64 -13.83 -1.77 -5.40
C ARG A 64 -13.80 -0.68 -6.48
N ASN A 65 -12.68 0.04 -6.58
CA ASN A 65 -12.49 1.15 -7.52
C ASN A 65 -11.65 0.77 -8.76
N ARG A 66 -11.42 -0.52 -9.02
CA ARG A 66 -10.48 -1.01 -10.06
C ARG A 66 -10.76 -0.60 -11.50
N GLN A 67 -11.99 -0.18 -11.84
CA GLN A 67 -12.38 0.02 -13.24
C GLN A 67 -11.69 1.24 -13.86
N GLY A 68 -10.51 1.01 -14.44
CA GLY A 68 -9.74 1.99 -15.19
C GLY A 68 -8.89 2.91 -14.31
N ASN A 69 -8.40 2.41 -13.17
CA ASN A 69 -7.35 3.02 -12.37
C ASN A 69 -6.14 2.05 -12.32
N SER A 70 -5.10 2.34 -13.11
CA SER A 70 -3.92 1.48 -13.20
C SER A 70 -3.04 1.51 -11.94
N LEU A 71 -3.08 2.61 -11.18
CA LEU A 71 -2.39 2.74 -9.90
C LEU A 71 -2.94 1.73 -8.88
N ASN A 72 -4.26 1.60 -8.76
CA ASN A 72 -4.87 0.64 -7.84
C ASN A 72 -4.44 -0.79 -8.18
N MET A 73 -4.39 -1.14 -9.46
CA MET A 73 -3.94 -2.45 -9.91
C MET A 73 -2.46 -2.69 -9.57
N HIS A 74 -1.62 -1.66 -9.72
CA HIS A 74 -0.19 -1.75 -9.38
C HIS A 74 0.03 -1.91 -7.87
N MET A 75 -0.72 -1.18 -7.04
CA MET A 75 -0.72 -1.36 -5.58
C MET A 75 -1.18 -2.78 -5.19
N ILE A 76 -2.26 -3.27 -5.79
CA ILE A 76 -2.76 -4.64 -5.53
C ILE A 76 -1.68 -5.68 -5.86
N MET A 77 -0.94 -5.51 -6.96
CA MET A 77 0.11 -6.45 -7.37
C MET A 77 1.18 -6.58 -6.27
N TYR A 78 1.73 -5.47 -5.77
CA TYR A 78 2.69 -5.50 -4.67
C TYR A 78 2.12 -6.17 -3.42
N LEU A 79 0.90 -5.83 -3.04
CA LEU A 79 0.26 -6.35 -1.83
C LEU A 79 0.01 -7.87 -1.91
N VAL A 80 -0.43 -8.38 -3.06
CA VAL A 80 -0.68 -9.80 -3.28
C VAL A 80 0.63 -10.60 -3.25
N GLU A 81 1.68 -10.09 -3.88
CA GLU A 81 3.01 -10.71 -3.85
C GLU A 81 3.53 -10.86 -2.41
N GLU A 82 3.37 -9.83 -1.57
CA GLU A 82 3.78 -9.91 -0.17
C GLU A 82 2.96 -10.92 0.64
N VAL A 83 1.64 -11.00 0.42
CA VAL A 83 0.77 -12.00 1.07
C VAL A 83 1.26 -13.42 0.76
N GLU A 84 1.59 -13.70 -0.49
CA GLU A 84 2.09 -15.00 -0.94
C GLU A 84 3.42 -15.34 -0.27
N GLN A 85 4.39 -14.40 -0.28
CA GLN A 85 5.71 -14.59 0.35
C GLN A 85 5.59 -14.84 1.87
N LEU A 86 4.70 -14.11 2.54
CA LEU A 86 4.41 -14.24 3.96
C LEU A 86 3.79 -15.62 4.30
N HIS A 87 2.88 -16.15 3.48
CA HIS A 87 2.28 -17.47 3.66
C HIS A 87 3.26 -18.63 3.41
N LEU A 88 4.12 -18.50 2.41
CA LEU A 88 5.15 -19.50 2.14
C LEU A 88 6.15 -19.56 3.30
N THR A 89 6.62 -18.42 3.76
CA THR A 89 7.69 -18.35 4.77
C THR A 89 7.23 -18.76 6.17
N ILE A 90 5.96 -18.51 6.55
CA ILE A 90 5.44 -19.01 7.84
C ILE A 90 5.36 -20.54 7.86
N SER A 91 5.12 -21.16 6.71
CA SER A 91 5.08 -22.62 6.56
C SER A 91 6.47 -23.24 6.71
N ASP A 92 7.51 -22.52 6.27
CA ASP A 92 8.91 -22.95 6.34
C ASP A 92 9.56 -22.78 7.73
N ASN A 93 8.89 -22.10 8.67
CA ASN A 93 9.44 -21.71 9.99
C ASN A 93 10.77 -20.94 9.94
N ASP A 94 11.06 -20.23 8.84
CA ASP A 94 12.24 -19.37 8.72
C ASP A 94 12.00 -18.00 9.35
N TYR A 95 12.38 -17.87 10.62
CA TYR A 95 12.15 -16.68 11.43
C TYR A 95 12.84 -15.42 10.91
N LEU A 96 14.07 -15.53 10.41
CA LEU A 96 14.82 -14.37 9.92
C LEU A 96 14.20 -13.84 8.63
N LYS A 97 13.82 -14.77 7.74
CA LYS A 97 13.12 -14.42 6.50
C LYS A 97 11.74 -13.84 6.78
N LEU A 98 11.01 -14.38 7.76
CA LEU A 98 9.69 -13.85 8.14
C LEU A 98 9.78 -12.41 8.66
N GLN A 99 10.76 -12.11 9.52
CA GLN A 99 11.00 -10.75 10.00
C GLN A 99 11.31 -9.77 8.87
N PHE A 100 12.15 -10.20 7.93
CA PHE A 100 12.48 -9.41 6.76
C PHE A 100 11.23 -9.11 5.92
N LEU A 101 10.40 -10.13 5.64
CA LEU A 101 9.17 -9.97 4.88
C LEU A 101 8.14 -9.08 5.58
N ILE A 102 7.97 -9.22 6.90
CA ILE A 102 7.10 -8.33 7.69
C ILE A 102 7.56 -6.88 7.54
N LYS A 103 8.86 -6.61 7.63
CA LYS A 103 9.40 -5.25 7.48
C LYS A 103 9.19 -4.71 6.06
N LYS A 104 9.46 -5.53 5.04
CA LYS A 104 9.25 -5.18 3.63
C LYS A 104 7.78 -4.85 3.36
N ALA A 105 6.85 -5.68 3.82
CA ALA A 105 5.43 -5.46 3.66
C ALA A 105 4.95 -4.17 4.36
N ASN A 106 5.48 -3.86 5.55
CA ASN A 106 5.20 -2.57 6.21
C ASN A 106 5.64 -1.37 5.36
N LEU A 107 6.83 -1.42 4.76
CA LEU A 107 7.33 -0.35 3.89
C LEU A 107 6.48 -0.19 2.62
N ILE A 108 5.95 -1.29 2.09
CA ILE A 108 5.00 -1.26 0.98
C ILE A 108 3.70 -0.57 1.41
N LEU A 109 3.14 -0.89 2.59
CA LEU A 109 1.95 -0.21 3.11
C LEU A 109 2.18 1.29 3.31
N GLU A 110 3.36 1.69 3.83
CA GLU A 110 3.71 3.11 3.96
C GLU A 110 3.80 3.78 2.59
N SER A 111 4.46 3.13 1.63
CA SER A 111 4.60 3.67 0.27
C SER A 111 3.26 3.78 -0.44
N CYS A 112 2.33 2.86 -0.17
CA CYS A 112 0.94 2.96 -0.63
C CYS A 112 0.26 4.20 -0.03
N LEU A 113 0.37 4.42 1.28
CA LEU A 113 -0.21 5.60 1.95
C LEU A 113 0.36 6.90 1.36
N ASP A 114 1.69 7.01 1.26
CA ASP A 114 2.39 8.16 0.70
C ASP A 114 1.90 8.46 -0.73
N THR A 115 1.73 7.41 -1.54
CA THR A 115 1.26 7.53 -2.92
C THR A 115 -0.21 7.96 -3.00
N MET A 116 -1.07 7.46 -2.11
CA MET A 116 -2.48 7.88 -2.04
C MET A 116 -2.62 9.36 -1.67
N GLU A 117 -1.80 9.83 -0.72
CA GLU A 117 -1.77 11.24 -0.33
C GLU A 117 -1.26 12.12 -1.47
N PHE A 118 -0.17 11.72 -2.12
CA PHE A 118 0.37 12.43 -3.28
C PHE A 118 -0.65 12.48 -4.43
N ALA A 119 -1.33 11.37 -4.73
CA ALA A 119 -2.37 11.31 -5.75
C ALA A 119 -3.52 12.29 -5.48
N GLU A 120 -4.00 12.38 -4.24
CA GLU A 120 -5.08 13.31 -3.88
C GLU A 120 -4.65 14.78 -4.02
N ILE A 121 -3.39 15.10 -3.71
CA ILE A 121 -2.83 16.44 -3.85
C ILE A 121 -2.72 16.82 -5.34
N GLU A 122 -2.06 15.98 -6.14
CA GLU A 122 -1.82 16.24 -7.56
C GLU A 122 -3.11 16.35 -8.35
N THR A 123 -4.11 15.53 -8.02
CA THR A 123 -5.35 15.44 -8.79
C THR A 123 -6.46 16.35 -8.29
N ARG A 124 -6.20 17.17 -7.26
CA ARG A 124 -7.21 18.02 -6.58
C ARG A 124 -7.95 18.98 -7.52
N ASN A 125 -7.30 19.39 -8.62
CA ASN A 125 -7.87 20.31 -9.60
C ASN A 125 -8.41 19.62 -10.86
N TYR A 126 -8.36 18.30 -10.92
CA TYR A 126 -8.75 17.54 -12.10
C TYR A 126 -10.26 17.27 -12.08
N GLU A 127 -10.93 17.27 -13.22
CA GLU A 127 -12.37 16.92 -13.27
C GLU A 127 -12.67 15.47 -12.81
N VAL A 128 -11.65 14.62 -12.73
CA VAL A 128 -11.75 13.20 -12.36
C VAL A 128 -11.27 12.87 -10.94
N ILE A 129 -11.30 13.83 -10.02
CA ILE A 129 -10.93 13.68 -8.60
C ILE A 129 -11.45 12.36 -8.00
N GLN A 130 -12.67 11.95 -8.33
CA GLN A 130 -13.30 10.74 -7.77
C GLN A 130 -12.48 9.46 -7.97
N ARG A 131 -11.60 9.39 -8.98
CA ARG A 131 -10.74 8.22 -9.23
C ARG A 131 -9.54 8.12 -8.30
N PHE A 132 -9.19 9.22 -7.64
CA PHE A 132 -8.01 9.36 -6.80
C PHE A 132 -8.37 9.73 -5.36
N ILE A 133 -9.61 9.49 -4.93
CA ILE A 133 -10.01 9.60 -3.52
C ILE A 133 -9.82 8.22 -2.87
N PHE A 134 -8.98 8.17 -1.83
CA PHE A 134 -8.58 6.94 -1.13
C PHE A 134 -9.01 6.98 0.34
N LYS A 135 -10.25 7.38 0.59
CA LYS A 135 -10.70 7.68 1.96
C LYS A 135 -10.61 6.45 2.87
N ASP A 136 -11.28 5.37 2.50
CA ASP A 136 -11.38 4.16 3.33
C ASP A 136 -10.02 3.43 3.39
N GLU A 137 -9.27 3.45 2.28
CA GLU A 137 -7.92 2.88 2.19
C GLU A 137 -6.95 3.57 3.15
N LYS A 138 -6.94 4.90 3.18
CA LYS A 138 -6.09 5.67 4.09
C LYS A 138 -6.53 5.54 5.54
N GLU A 139 -7.83 5.47 5.81
CA GLU A 139 -8.34 5.27 7.18
C GLU A 139 -7.82 3.94 7.74
N LEU A 140 -7.93 2.84 6.97
CA LEU A 140 -7.39 1.53 7.32
C LEU A 140 -5.88 1.59 7.61
N LEU A 141 -5.10 2.22 6.74
CA LEU A 141 -3.64 2.33 6.90
C LEU A 141 -3.26 3.16 8.13
N ASN A 142 -3.94 4.28 8.36
CA ASN A 142 -3.69 5.12 9.53
C ASN A 142 -4.02 4.40 10.85
N GLU A 143 -5.11 3.63 10.91
CA GLU A 143 -5.44 2.81 12.08
C GLU A 143 -4.36 1.76 12.33
N TYR A 144 -3.94 1.05 11.28
CA TYR A 144 -2.89 0.05 11.35
C TYR A 144 -1.57 0.65 11.90
N PHE A 145 -1.11 1.76 11.34
CA PHE A 145 0.14 2.40 11.79
C PHE A 145 0.01 2.99 13.19
N LYS A 146 -1.16 3.49 13.59
CA LYS A 146 -1.39 3.97 14.95
C LYS A 146 -1.23 2.84 15.97
N ILE A 147 -1.83 1.68 15.73
CA ILE A 147 -1.75 0.52 16.63
C ILE A 147 -0.28 0.08 16.78
N ASN A 148 0.41 -0.16 15.66
CA ASN A 148 1.79 -0.69 15.67
C ASN A 148 2.86 0.33 16.13
N ASN A 149 2.60 1.64 16.04
CA ASN A 149 3.50 2.68 16.58
C ASN A 149 3.28 2.90 18.09
N THR A 150 2.09 2.62 18.62
CA THR A 150 1.81 2.77 20.05
C THR A 150 2.53 1.70 20.88
N GLU A 151 2.60 0.46 20.37
CA GLU A 151 3.33 -0.65 21.02
C GLU A 151 4.85 -0.44 21.09
N ASN A 152 5.41 0.46 20.28
CA ASN A 152 6.83 0.83 20.33
C ASN A 152 7.17 1.87 21.41
N ASN A 153 6.18 2.52 22.02
CA ASN A 153 6.38 3.60 23.00
C ASN A 153 6.10 3.21 24.46
N GLU A 154 5.51 2.05 24.73
CA GLU A 154 5.24 1.58 26.09
C GLU A 154 6.40 0.81 26.76
N VAL A 155 7.56 0.73 26.09
CA VAL A 155 8.81 0.23 26.69
C VAL A 155 9.81 1.38 26.83
N LYS A 156 9.59 2.24 27.84
CA LYS A 156 10.60 3.16 28.38
C LYS A 156 10.56 3.15 29.90
#